data_AF-Q1RE17-F1
#
_entry.id   AF-Q1RE17-F1
#
_cell.length_a   1.000
_cell.length_b   1.000
_cell.length_c   1.000
_cell.angle_alpha   90.00
_cell.angle_beta   90.00
_cell.angle_gamma   90.00
#
_symmetry.space_group_name_H-M   'P 1'
#
loop_
_entity.id
_entity.type
_entity.pdbx_description
1 polymer ?
#
loop_
_entity_poly.entity_id
_entity_poly.type
_entity_poly.pdbx_seq_one_letter_code
_entity_poly.pdbx_strand_id
1 'polypeptide(L)'
;MFRCPLCGASARIRTSRPENDSNTVRQKYYQCNNLECGVCFSTLEAFHKFTSKHASGVHSSEGIPWHDLPASHRGNNQMSLPLSQN
;
A
#
# COMPACT_ATOMS: atom_id res chain seq x y z
N MET A 1 5.55 8.04 8.91
CA MET A 1 6.56 7.05 9.35
C MET A 1 6.38 6.83 10.84
N PHE A 2 6.22 5.58 11.28
CA PHE A 2 6.01 5.27 12.69
C PHE A 2 7.28 5.62 13.50
N ARG A 3 7.11 6.29 14.64
CA ARG A 3 8.23 6.63 15.53
C ARG A 3 8.61 5.42 16.37
N CYS A 4 9.88 5.31 16.75
CA CYS A 4 10.34 4.23 17.63
C CYS A 4 9.54 4.27 18.94
N PRO A 5 8.83 3.19 19.31
CA PRO A 5 8.03 3.18 20.54
C PRO A 5 8.90 3.18 21.81
N LEU A 6 10.17 2.79 21.69
CA LEU A 6 11.09 2.74 22.82
C LEU A 6 11.73 4.10 23.14
N CYS A 7 12.18 4.84 22.12
CA CYS A 7 12.98 6.06 22.31
C CYS A 7 12.44 7.30 21.56
N GLY A 8 11.32 7.19 20.83
CA GLY A 8 10.72 8.30 20.08
C GLY A 8 11.48 8.74 18.81
N ALA A 9 12.68 8.21 18.56
CA ALA A 9 13.45 8.54 17.35
C ALA A 9 12.74 8.09 16.06
N SER A 10 13.21 8.58 14.91
CA SER A 10 12.72 8.09 13.62
C SER A 10 13.10 6.63 13.41
N ALA A 11 12.28 5.88 12.67
CA ALA A 11 12.55 4.49 12.33
C ALA A 11 12.31 4.27 10.83
N ARG A 12 13.22 3.56 10.14
CA ARG A 12 13.05 3.23 8.71
C ARG A 12 12.28 1.92 8.54
N ILE A 13 11.49 1.82 7.48
CA ILE A 13 10.92 0.54 7.04
C ILE A 13 12.03 -0.26 6.34
N ARG A 14 12.23 -1.51 6.74
CA ARG A 14 13.12 -2.45 6.04
C ARG A 14 12.38 -3.26 5.00
N THR A 15 11.20 -3.77 5.36
CA THR A 15 10.33 -4.56 4.49
C THR A 15 8.88 -4.46 4.95
N SER A 16 7.96 -4.93 4.11
CA SER A 16 6.54 -5.01 4.42
C SER A 16 5.93 -6.21 3.71
N ARG A 17 4.91 -6.81 4.30
CA ARG A 17 4.15 -7.90 3.70
C ARG A 17 2.64 -7.67 3.89
N PRO A 18 1.80 -8.17 2.97
CA PRO A 18 0.37 -8.27 3.23
C PRO A 18 0.15 -9.22 4.42
N GLU A 19 -0.72 -8.83 5.34
CA GLU A 19 -1.11 -9.65 6.50
C GLU A 19 -2.38 -10.45 6.21
N ASN A 20 -3.14 -10.08 5.17
CA ASN A 20 -4.37 -10.75 4.75
C ASN A 20 -4.53 -10.83 3.21
N ASP A 21 -5.38 -11.75 2.74
CA ASP A 21 -5.60 -12.00 1.32
C ASP A 21 -6.26 -10.81 0.59
N SER A 22 -7.04 -10.00 1.33
CA SER A 22 -7.69 -8.81 0.78
C SER A 22 -6.73 -7.63 0.57
N ASN A 23 -5.45 -7.76 0.96
CA ASN A 23 -4.43 -6.71 0.92
C ASN A 23 -4.85 -5.40 1.65
N THR A 24 -5.80 -5.49 2.58
CA THR A 24 -6.30 -4.35 3.35
C THR A 24 -5.49 -4.09 4.62
N VAL A 25 -4.69 -5.06 5.07
CA VAL A 25 -3.77 -4.93 6.20
C VAL A 25 -2.36 -5.27 5.75
N ARG A 26 -1.39 -4.39 6.06
CA ARG A 26 0.03 -4.61 5.79
C ARG A 26 0.81 -4.60 7.10
N GLN A 27 1.62 -5.63 7.31
CA GLN A 27 2.63 -5.64 8.35
C GLN A 27 3.90 -4.98 7.82
N LYS A 28 4.42 -4.01 8.58
CA LYS A 28 5.65 -3.26 8.24
C LYS A 28 6.69 -3.51 9.32
N TYR A 29 7.91 -3.82 8.91
CA TYR A 29 9.05 -4.05 9.81
C TYR A 29 9.94 -2.82 9.80
N TYR A 30 10.23 -2.31 10.99
CA TYR A 30 11.00 -1.10 11.23
C TYR A 30 12.30 -1.39 11.94
N GLN A 31 13.29 -0.54 11.70
CA GLN A 31 14.51 -0.43 12.51
C GLN A 31 14.67 1.02 12.94
N CYS A 32 14.89 1.25 14.23
CA CYS A 32 15.17 2.58 14.76
C CYS A 32 16.47 3.14 14.18
N ASN A 33 16.45 4.42 13.78
CA ASN A 33 17.62 5.09 13.23
C ASN A 33 18.57 5.62 14.31
N ASN A 34 18.13 5.73 15.56
CA ASN A 34 19.03 6.03 16.67
C ASN A 34 19.95 4.82 16.89
N LEU A 35 21.25 4.97 16.64
CA LEU A 35 22.25 3.91 16.74
C LEU A 35 22.39 3.33 18.15
N GLU A 36 22.14 4.12 19.19
CA GLU A 36 22.14 3.64 20.57
C GLU A 36 20.92 2.76 20.87
N CYS A 37 19.80 3.01 20.18
CA CYS A 37 18.57 2.25 20.36
C CYS A 37 18.53 1.03 19.44
N GLY A 38 18.71 1.22 18.13
CA GLY A 38 18.79 0.17 17.10
C GLY A 38 17.60 -0.77 16.99
N VAL A 39 16.56 -0.61 17.82
CA VAL A 39 15.53 -1.63 18.03
C VAL A 39 14.76 -1.91 16.73
N CYS A 40 14.53 -3.20 16.49
CA CYS A 40 13.69 -3.69 15.42
C CYS A 40 12.29 -4.00 15.98
N PHE A 41 11.26 -3.54 15.29
CA PHE A 41 9.87 -3.75 15.69
C PHE A 41 8.96 -3.80 14.47
N SER A 42 7.73 -4.29 14.63
CA SER A 42 6.73 -4.34 13.55
C SER A 42 5.46 -3.59 13.90
N THR A 43 4.79 -3.03 12.90
CA THR A 43 3.46 -2.42 13.04
C THR A 43 2.49 -3.00 12.03
N LEU A 44 1.20 -2.94 12.33
CA LEU A 44 0.11 -3.23 11.39
C LEU A 44 -0.48 -1.92 10.90
N GLU A 45 -0.55 -1.76 9.58
CA GLU A 45 -1.22 -0.65 8.92
C GLU A 45 -2.44 -1.18 8.18
N ALA A 46 -3.64 -0.74 8.58
CA ALA A 46 -4.90 -1.23 8.07
C ALA A 46 -5.65 -0.12 7.31
N PHE A 47 -6.32 -0.52 6.23
CA PHE A 47 -7.36 0.29 5.61
C PHE A 47 -8.45 0.59 6.63
N HIS A 48 -8.79 1.87 6.79
CA HIS A 48 -9.83 2.30 7.73
C HIS A 48 -11.13 2.63 7.00
N LYS A 49 -11.10 3.62 6.10
CA LYS A 49 -12.26 4.04 5.32
C LYS A 49 -11.84 4.82 4.09
N PHE A 50 -12.74 4.89 3.12
CA PHE A 50 -12.64 5.87 2.04
C PHE A 50 -12.98 7.26 2.57
N THR A 51 -12.20 8.27 2.18
CA THR A 51 -12.46 9.68 2.51
C THR A 51 -13.18 10.41 1.37
N SER A 52 -12.96 9.97 0.13
CA SER A 52 -13.67 10.43 -1.06
C SER A 52 -13.62 9.33 -2.12
N LYS A 53 -14.64 9.26 -2.95
CA LYS A 53 -14.69 8.41 -4.14
C LYS A 53 -15.27 9.27 -5.27
N HIS A 54 -14.69 9.17 -6.47
CA HIS A 54 -15.32 9.76 -7.64
C HIS A 54 -16.75 9.23 -7.78
N ALA A 55 -17.71 10.13 -7.97
CA ALA A 55 -19.08 9.75 -8.28
C ALA A 55 -19.07 8.92 -9.56
N SER A 56 -19.49 7.66 -9.45
CA SER A 56 -19.68 6.77 -10.59
C SER A 56 -20.64 7.44 -11.57
N GLY A 57 -20.13 7.84 -12.74
CA GLY A 57 -20.91 8.45 -13.83
C GLY A 57 -20.50 9.87 -14.26
N VAL A 58 -19.69 10.61 -13.49
CA VAL A 58 -19.32 12.00 -13.84
C VAL A 58 -18.07 12.09 -14.72
N HIS A 59 -17.16 11.13 -14.62
CA HIS A 59 -15.99 11.03 -15.49
C HIS A 59 -16.02 9.66 -16.16
N SER A 60 -16.44 9.61 -17.42
CA SER A 60 -16.30 8.40 -18.24
C SER A 60 -14.82 8.14 -18.50
N SER A 61 -14.44 6.88 -18.66
CA SER A 61 -13.08 6.51 -19.05
C SER A 61 -12.71 7.00 -20.46
N GLU A 62 -13.64 7.60 -21.22
CA GLU A 62 -13.47 8.04 -22.61
C GLU A 62 -12.42 9.14 -22.77
N GLY A 63 -12.11 9.91 -21.72
CA GLY A 63 -11.08 10.95 -21.77
C GLY A 63 -9.68 10.52 -21.29
N ILE A 64 -9.52 9.28 -20.81
CA ILE A 64 -8.24 8.83 -20.23
C ILE A 64 -7.40 8.19 -21.34
N PRO A 65 -6.19 8.71 -21.65
CA PRO A 65 -5.32 8.14 -22.67
C PRO A 65 -4.63 6.87 -22.13
N TRP A 66 -5.38 5.78 -21.99
CA TRP A 66 -4.91 4.53 -21.40
C TRP A 66 -3.71 3.91 -22.11
N HIS A 67 -3.51 4.23 -23.39
CA HIS A 67 -2.39 3.74 -24.20
C HIS A 67 -1.06 4.45 -23.86
N ASP A 68 -1.11 5.69 -23.39
CA ASP A 68 0.07 6.46 -23.01
C ASP A 68 0.48 6.24 -21.55
N LEU A 69 -0.43 5.67 -20.75
CA LEU A 69 -0.21 5.39 -19.33
C LEU A 69 0.37 3.98 -19.12
N PRO A 70 1.22 3.80 -18.09
CA PRO A 70 1.69 2.48 -17.70
C PRO A 70 0.54 1.52 -17.39
N ALA A 71 0.70 0.25 -17.78
CA ALA A 71 -0.31 -0.79 -17.54
C ALA A 71 -0.65 -0.96 -16.05
N SER A 72 0.29 -0.66 -15.14
CA SER A 72 0.10 -0.69 -13.68
C SER A 72 -1.01 0.26 -13.19
N HIS A 73 -1.39 1.28 -13.97
CA HIS A 73 -2.46 2.22 -13.60
C HIS A 73 -3.86 1.66 -13.87
N ARG A 74 -3.99 0.54 -14.58
CA ARG A 74 -5.27 -0.11 -14.92
C ARG A 74 -5.81 -1.01 -13.81
N GLY A 75 -5.12 -1.07 -12.66
CA GLY A 75 -5.49 -1.91 -11.52
C GLY A 75 -5.47 -3.39 -11.89
N ASN A 76 -6.54 -4.11 -11.56
CA ASN A 76 -6.65 -5.56 -11.82
C ASN A 76 -6.56 -5.91 -13.32
N ASN A 77 -6.82 -4.96 -14.22
CA ASN A 77 -6.74 -5.15 -15.67
C ASN A 77 -5.35 -4.82 -16.24
N GLN A 78 -4.29 -4.87 -15.43
CA GLN A 78 -2.92 -4.59 -15.88
C GLN A 78 -2.37 -5.65 -16.87
N MET A 79 -2.89 -6.89 -16.83
CA MET A 79 -2.46 -7.98 -17.70
C MET A 79 -3.67 -8.65 -18.33
N SER A 80 -3.59 -8.96 -19.62
CA SER A 80 -4.57 -9.80 -20.33
C SER A 80 -4.26 -11.28 -20.09
N LEU A 81 -4.40 -11.73 -18.83
CA LEU A 81 -4.33 -13.14 -18.51
C LEU A 81 -5.75 -13.73 -18.55
N PRO A 82 -5.96 -14.93 -19.12
CA PRO A 82 -7.23 -15.62 -18.98
C PRO A 82 -7.47 -15.86 -17.49
N LEU A 83 -8.54 -15.28 -16.94
CA LEU A 83 -8.93 -15.52 -15.56
C LEU A 83 -9.29 -17.01 -15.44
N SER A 84 -8.52 -17.76 -14.65
CA SER A 84 -8.88 -19.12 -14.28
C SER A 84 -10.22 -19.07 -13.54
N GLN A 85 -11.26 -19.65 -14.12
CA GLN A 85 -12.54 -19.85 -13.44
C GLN A 85 -12.31 -20.86 -12.31
N ASN A 86 -12.33 -20.39 -11.06
CA ASN A 86 -12.46 -21.22 -9.86
C ASN A 86 -13.71 -20.77 -9.12
#